data_AF-A0A352KPB2-F1
#
_entry.id   AF-A0A352KPB2-F1
#
_cell.length_a   1.000
_cell.length_b   1.000
_cell.length_c   1.000
_cell.angle_alpha   90.00
_cell.angle_beta   90.00
_cell.angle_gamma   90.00
#
_symmetry.space_group_name_H-M   'P 1'
#
loop_
_entity.id
_entity.type
_entity.pdbx_description
1 polymer ?
#
loop_
_entity_poly.entity_id
_entity_poly.type
_entity_poly.pdbx_seq_one_letter_code
_entity_poly.pdbx_strand_id
1 'polypeptide(L)' 'RLAAYGDDKESLQAFGIEVVSDLCNQLLSAGCPGLHFYSMNQALIVEQVCNNLHLPHKST' A
#
# COMPACT_ATOMS: atom_id res chain seq x y z
N ARG A 1 -7.44 -14.03 9.78
CA ARG A 1 -7.44 -13.65 8.34
C ARG A 1 -6.15 -14.08 7.64
N LEU A 2 -4.96 -13.75 8.17
CA LEU A 2 -3.67 -14.15 7.56
C LEU A 2 -3.40 -15.67 7.44
N ALA A 3 -3.88 -16.48 8.38
CA ALA A 3 -3.59 -17.92 8.44
C ALA A 3 -4.18 -18.76 7.28
N ALA A 4 -5.04 -18.19 6.44
CA ALA A 4 -5.64 -18.86 5.29
C ALA A 4 -4.79 -18.81 4.01
N TYR A 5 -3.72 -18.00 3.98
CA TYR A 5 -2.94 -17.72 2.76
C TYR A 5 -1.59 -18.47 2.70
N GLY A 6 -1.48 -19.63 3.37
CA GLY A 6 -0.21 -20.33 3.60
C GLY A 6 0.66 -20.58 2.36
N ASP A 7 0.06 -20.84 1.19
CA ASP A 7 0.77 -21.05 -0.08
C ASP A 7 0.47 -20.00 -1.17
N ASP A 8 -0.47 -19.09 -0.95
CA ASP A 8 -0.87 -18.07 -1.93
C ASP A 8 -0.28 -16.71 -1.57
N LYS A 9 0.99 -16.55 -1.93
CA LYS A 9 1.73 -15.29 -1.74
C LYS A 9 1.09 -14.13 -2.50
N GLU A 10 0.49 -14.38 -3.66
CA GLU A 10 -0.14 -13.34 -4.47
C GLU A 10 -1.39 -12.80 -3.78
N SER A 11 -2.26 -13.69 -3.29
CA SER A 11 -3.44 -13.30 -2.50
C SER A 11 -3.05 -12.62 -1.19
N LEU A 12 -1.99 -13.08 -0.51
CA LEU A 12 -1.51 -12.44 0.71
C LEU A 12 -0.99 -11.02 0.43
N GLN A 13 -0.26 -10.83 -0.66
CA GLN A 13 0.24 -9.52 -1.06
C GLN A 13 -0.89 -8.59 -1.46
N ALA A 14 -1.85 -9.05 -2.26
CA ALA A 14 -3.02 -8.27 -2.67
C ALA A 14 -3.82 -7.80 -1.45
N PHE A 15 -4.06 -8.70 -0.48
CA PHE A 15 -4.72 -8.36 0.78
C PHE A 15 -3.90 -7.33 1.59
N GLY A 16 -2.57 -7.49 1.65
CA GLY A 16 -1.69 -6.54 2.30
C GLY A 16 -1.77 -5.14 1.67
N ILE A 17 -1.78 -5.06 0.34
CA ILE A 17 -1.92 -3.80 -0.42
C ILE A 17 -3.25 -3.13 -0.10
N GLU A 18 -4.35 -3.87 -0.08
CA GLU A 18 -5.69 -3.34 0.23
C GLU A 18 -5.72 -2.75 1.64
N VAL A 19 -5.30 -3.52 2.65
CA VAL A 19 -5.29 -3.08 4.05
C VAL A 19 -4.41 -1.84 4.25
N VAL A 20 -3.23 -1.81 3.65
CA VAL A 20 -2.32 -0.66 3.76
C VAL A 20 -2.89 0.56 3.03
N SER A 21 -3.51 0.38 1.87
CA SER A 21 -4.16 1.46 1.12
C SER A 21 -5.28 2.12 1.95
N ASP A 22 -6.12 1.31 2.60
CA ASP A 22 -7.19 1.80 3.47
C ASP A 22 -6.66 2.58 4.68
N LEU A 23 -5.61 2.06 5.34
CA LEU A 23 -4.96 2.76 6.44
C LEU A 23 -4.39 4.11 5.99
N CYS A 24 -3.69 4.13 4.86
CA CYS A 24 -3.15 5.36 4.29
C CYS A 24 -4.25 6.37 3.96
N ASN A 25 -5.36 5.94 3.37
CA ASN A 25 -6.52 6.80 3.11
C ASN A 25 -7.08 7.41 4.39
N GLN A 26 -7.19 6.63 5.48
CA GLN A 26 -7.65 7.14 6.78
C GLN A 26 -6.68 8.19 7.34
N LEU A 27 -5.37 7.97 7.27
CA LEU A 27 -4.36 8.91 7.74
C LEU A 27 -4.36 10.22 6.94
N LEU A 28 -4.46 10.14 5.62
CA LEU A 28 -4.56 11.31 4.75
C LEU A 28 -5.85 12.08 5.02
N SER A 29 -6.97 11.39 5.17
CA SER A 29 -8.27 11.99 5.51
C SER A 29 -8.25 12.66 6.89
N ALA A 30 -7.43 12.16 7.82
CA ALA A 30 -7.20 12.76 9.13
C ALA A 30 -6.25 13.97 9.11
N GLY A 31 -5.76 14.38 7.94
CA GLY A 31 -4.93 15.58 7.77
C GLY A 31 -3.43 15.36 7.97
N CYS A 32 -2.95 14.12 7.86
CA CYS A 32 -1.50 13.85 7.86
C CYS A 32 -0.83 14.57 6.67
N PRO A 33 0.33 15.22 6.86
CA PRO A 33 1.00 15.96 5.78
C PRO A 33 1.59 15.07 4.67
N GLY A 34 1.78 13.76 4.92
CA GLY A 34 2.33 12.85 3.93
C GLY A 34 2.57 11.44 4.46
N LEU A 35 3.05 10.56 3.59
CA LEU A 35 3.30 9.14 3.88
C LEU A 35 4.76 8.79 3.55
N HIS A 36 5.38 7.96 4.38
CA HIS A 36 6.73 7.44 4.14
C HIS A 36 6.70 5.91 4.21
N PHE A 37 7.12 5.26 3.12
CA PHE A 37 7.10 3.81 3.00
C PHE A 37 8.50 3.22 3.13
N TYR A 38 8.63 2.19 3.97
CA TYR A 38 9.77 1.29 3.94
C TYR A 38 9.52 0.18 2.91
N SER A 39 10.05 0.36 1.70
CA SER A 39 9.75 -0.54 0.57
C SER A 39 10.39 -1.92 0.68
N MET A 40 11.43 -2.09 1.53
CA MET A 40 12.19 -3.34 1.63
C MET A 40 12.64 -3.87 0.25
N ASN A 41 13.14 -2.96 -0.60
CA ASN A 41 13.53 -3.21 -2.01
C ASN A 41 12.41 -3.69 -2.94
N GLN A 42 11.13 -3.54 -2.55
CA GLN A 42 9.96 -3.93 -3.33
C GLN A 42 9.19 -2.69 -3.79
N ALA A 43 9.74 -1.97 -4.78
CA ALA A 43 9.17 -0.72 -5.27
C ALA A 43 7.74 -0.88 -5.82
N LEU A 44 7.46 -1.99 -6.52
CA LEU A 44 6.16 -2.25 -7.15
C LEU A 44 5.00 -2.31 -6.14
N ILE A 45 5.23 -2.84 -4.93
CA ILE A 45 4.20 -2.89 -3.89
C ILE A 45 3.83 -1.47 -3.43
N VAL A 46 4.85 -0.63 -3.21
CA VAL A 46 4.64 0.76 -2.80
C VAL A 46 3.97 1.55 -3.93
N GLU A 47 4.37 1.31 -5.18
CA GLU A 47 3.76 1.93 -6.36
C GLU A 47 2.26 1.58 -6.47
N GLN A 48 1.89 0.32 -6.25
CA GLN A 48 0.49 -0.11 -6.24
C GLN A 48 -0.32 0.62 -5.17
N VAL A 49 0.21 0.74 -3.95
CA VAL A 49 -0.44 1.51 -2.87
C VAL A 49 -0.60 2.98 -3.27
N CYS A 50 0.45 3.62 -3.79
CA CYS A 50 0.40 5.01 -4.25
C CYS A 50 -0.65 5.23 -5.36
N ASN A 51 -0.76 4.28 -6.30
CA ASN A 51 -1.74 4.32 -7.38
C ASN A 51 -3.18 4.20 -6.85
N ASN A 52 -3.42 3.30 -5.89
CA ASN A 52 -4.74 3.17 -5.23
C ASN A 52 -5.15 4.46 -4.50
N LEU A 53 -4.18 5.18 -3.95
CA LEU A 53 -4.37 6.46 -3.27
C LEU A 53 -4.45 7.66 -4.24
N HIS A 54 -4.30 7.44 -5.55
CA HIS A 54 -4.26 8.48 -6.58
C HIS A 54 -3.23 9.59 -6.30
N LEU A 55 -2.10 9.21 -5.68
CA LEU A 55 -1.04 10.17 -5.36
C LEU A 55 -0.32 10.64 -6.63
N PRO A 56 0.05 11.93 -6.72
CA PRO A 56 0.66 12.47 -7.92
C PRO A 56 2.02 11.83 -8.18
N HIS A 57 2.20 11.28 -9.39
CA HIS A 57 3.52 10.88 -9.86
C HIS A 57 4.31 12.14 -10.20
N LYS A 58 5.50 12.30 -9.63
CA LYS A 58 6.39 13.39 -10.02
C LYS A 58 6.94 13.07 -11.42
N SER A 59 6.26 13.53 -12.47
CA SER A 59 6.82 13.51 -13.83
C SER A 59 8.08 14.37 -13.80
N THR A 60 9.21 13.73 -14.01
CA THR A 60 10.51 14.40 -14.18
C THR A 60 10.65 14.85 -15.62
#